data_AF-A0A1Y1VDH4-F1
#
_entry.id   AF-A0A1Y1VDH4-F1
#
_cell.length_a   1.000
_cell.length_b   1.000
_cell.length_c   1.000
_cell.angle_alpha   90.00
_cell.angle_beta   90.00
_cell.angle_gamma   90.00
#
_symmetry.space_group_name_H-M   'P 1'
#
loop_
_entity.id
_entity.type
_entity.pdbx_description
1 polymer ?
#
loop_
_entity_poly.entity_id
_entity_poly.type
_entity_poly.pdbx_seq_one_letter_code
_entity_poly.pdbx_strand_id
1 'polypeptide(L)'
;IDEINKLNNKLKNYENAIEIERAGGDITTSGAFFDLQNENKDLVAKMKNVEAENNSQKDEIKRLKEEIEKLKASENDLKEQNENQKSINKYVAG
;
A
#
# COMPACT_ATOMS: atom_id res chain seq x y z
N ILE A 1 -8.19 -16.08 24.93
CA ILE A 1 -7.95 -17.54 24.94
C ILE A 1 -7.19 -17.95 23.68
N ASP A 2 -7.65 -17.58 22.48
CA ASP A 2 -6.98 -17.96 21.22
C ASP A 2 -5.56 -17.41 21.05
N GLU A 3 -5.31 -16.16 21.42
CA GLU A 3 -3.98 -15.55 21.30
C GLU A 3 -2.98 -16.15 22.29
N ILE A 4 -3.43 -16.44 23.52
CA ILE A 4 -2.66 -17.16 24.54
C ILE A 4 -2.32 -18.57 24.04
N ASN A 5 -3.26 -19.28 23.42
CA ASN A 5 -3.02 -20.61 22.87
C ASN A 5 -2.00 -20.58 21.72
N LYS A 6 -2.06 -19.57 20.85
CA LYS A 6 -1.06 -19.36 19.79
C LYS A 6 0.34 -19.11 20.36
N LEU A 7 0.44 -18.24 21.36
CA LEU A 7 1.71 -17.94 22.02
C LEU A 7 2.30 -19.17 22.73
N ASN A 8 1.47 -19.95 23.41
CA ASN A 8 1.90 -21.19 24.07
C ASN A 8 2.42 -22.23 23.06
N ASN A 9 1.78 -22.35 21.90
CA ASN A 9 2.25 -23.25 20.85
C ASN A 9 3.60 -22.79 20.27
N LYS A 10 3.78 -21.48 20.04
CA LYS A 10 5.07 -20.93 19.60
C LYS A 10 6.17 -21.17 20.63
N LEU A 11 5.88 -20.94 21.91
CA LEU A 11 6.84 -21.17 23.00
C LEU A 11 7.30 -22.63 23.02
N LYS A 12 6.35 -23.58 22.95
CA LYS A 12 6.66 -25.01 22.90
C LYS A 12 7.53 -25.38 21.69
N ASN A 13 7.25 -24.79 20.53
CA ASN A 13 8.06 -25.02 19.33
C ASN A 13 9.49 -24.48 19.49
N TYR A 14 9.67 -23.33 20.13
CA TYR A 14 11.00 -22.79 20.43
C TYR A 14 11.75 -23.61 21.47
N GLU A 15 11.08 -24.10 22.51
CA GLU A 15 11.67 -25.01 23.50
C GLU A 15 12.20 -26.28 22.83
N ASN A 16 11.40 -26.91 21.96
CA ASN A 16 11.81 -28.07 21.18
C ASN A 16 13.03 -27.77 20.27
N ALA A 17 13.09 -26.59 19.65
CA ALA A 17 14.21 -26.21 18.80
C ALA A 17 15.51 -26.07 19.60
N ILE A 18 15.44 -25.48 20.80
CA ILE A 18 16.58 -25.35 21.72
C ILE A 18 17.07 -26.73 22.17
N GLU A 19 16.16 -27.68 22.42
CA GLU A 19 16.54 -29.06 22.76
C GLU A 19 17.26 -29.78 21.62
N ILE A 20 16.76 -29.64 20.39
CA ILE A 20 17.39 -30.19 19.19
C ILE A 20 18.82 -29.64 19.04
N GLU A 21 18.99 -28.32 19.17
CA GLU A 21 20.30 -27.67 19.05
C GLU A 21 21.27 -28.13 20.15
N ARG A 22 20.81 -28.19 21.41
CA ARG A 22 21.63 -28.69 22.54
C ARG A 22 22.06 -30.13 22.38
N ALA A 23 21.25 -30.97 21.75
CA ALA A 23 21.57 -32.35 21.43
C ALA A 23 22.52 -32.47 20.21
N GLY A 24 22.92 -31.36 19.58
CA GLY A 24 23.71 -31.34 18.35
C GLY A 24 22.92 -31.76 17.10
N GLY A 25 21.59 -31.73 17.18
CA GLY A 25 20.69 -32.06 16.08
C GLY A 25 20.51 -30.89 15.09
N ASP A 26 19.96 -31.21 13.93
CA ASP A 26 19.69 -30.23 12.88
C ASP A 26 18.42 -29.41 13.20
N ILE A 27 18.61 -28.17 13.62
CA ILE A 27 17.52 -27.23 13.97
C ILE A 27 16.56 -26.94 12.80
N THR A 28 16.98 -27.16 11.55
CA THR A 28 16.12 -26.95 10.37
C THR A 28 14.96 -27.95 10.28
N THR A 29 15.03 -29.02 11.07
CA THR A 29 13.95 -30.01 11.21
C THR A 29 12.92 -29.63 12.28
N SER A 30 13.17 -28.58 13.06
CA SER A 30 12.29 -28.16 14.15
C SER A 30 11.01 -27.47 13.65
N GLY A 31 9.91 -27.65 14.39
CA GLY A 31 8.65 -26.96 14.10
C GLY A 31 8.80 -25.43 14.10
N ALA A 32 9.61 -24.88 15.01
CA ALA A 32 9.89 -23.44 15.07
C ALA A 32 10.55 -22.91 13.79
N PHE A 33 11.44 -23.69 13.18
CA PHE A 33 12.07 -23.30 11.92
C PHE A 33 11.05 -23.24 10.77
N PHE A 34 10.15 -24.22 10.68
CA PHE A 34 9.08 -24.20 9.68
C PHE A 34 8.08 -23.05 9.90
N ASP A 35 7.71 -22.78 11.15
CA ASP A 35 6.84 -21.65 11.50
C ASP A 35 7.46 -20.33 11.07
N LEU A 36 8.75 -20.11 11.37
CA LEU A 36 9.48 -18.91 10.95
C LEU A 36 9.60 -18.80 9.43
N GLN A 37 9.81 -19.90 8.71
CA GLN A 37 9.80 -19.88 7.25
C GLN A 37 8.45 -19.47 6.68
N ASN A 38 7.36 -19.98 7.26
CA ASN A 38 6.01 -19.65 6.81
C ASN A 38 5.66 -18.20 7.13
N GLU A 39 5.99 -17.72 8.34
CA GLU A 39 5.84 -16.31 8.70
C GLU A 39 6.63 -15.39 7.76
N ASN A 40 7.86 -15.78 7.39
CA ASN A 40 8.66 -15.00 6.45
C ASN A 40 8.04 -14.99 5.04
N LYS A 41 7.52 -16.12 4.55
CA LYS A 41 6.79 -16.18 3.27
C LYS A 41 5.56 -15.27 3.29
N ASP A 42 4.79 -15.30 4.37
CA ASP A 42 3.61 -14.47 4.54
C ASP A 42 3.96 -12.98 4.58
N LEU A 43 5.05 -12.62 5.28
CA LEU A 43 5.55 -11.25 5.32
C LEU A 43 6.03 -10.79 3.93
N VAL A 44 6.75 -11.61 3.19
CA VAL A 44 7.16 -11.31 1.81
C VAL A 44 5.94 -11.11 0.90
N ALA A 45 4.91 -11.93 1.04
CA ALA A 45 3.66 -11.77 0.28
C ALA A 45 2.96 -10.45 0.64
N LYS A 46 2.86 -10.12 1.94
CA LYS A 46 2.29 -8.85 2.40
C LYS A 46 3.08 -7.65 1.88
N MET A 47 4.42 -7.71 1.90
CA MET A 47 5.28 -6.65 1.36
C MET A 47 5.02 -6.42 -0.12
N LYS A 48 4.93 -7.49 -0.93
CA LYS A 48 4.63 -7.39 -2.36
C LYS A 48 3.25 -6.78 -2.63
N ASN A 49 2.25 -7.13 -1.82
CA ASN A 49 0.92 -6.56 -1.95
C ASN A 49 0.91 -5.06 -1.63
N VAL A 50 1.59 -4.64 -0.56
CA VAL A 50 1.73 -3.22 -0.20
C VAL A 50 2.49 -2.45 -1.29
N GLU A 51 3.53 -3.04 -1.87
CA GLU A 51 4.26 -2.44 -2.98
C GLU A 51 3.38 -2.24 -4.23
N ALA A 52 2.58 -3.25 -4.58
CA ALA A 52 1.63 -3.18 -5.68
C ALA A 52 0.56 -2.09 -5.45
N GLU A 53 0.01 -2.02 -4.23
CA GLU A 53 -0.96 -0.99 -3.85
C GLU A 53 -0.35 0.42 -3.93
N ASN A 54 0.86 0.61 -3.42
CA ASN A 54 1.58 1.88 -3.48
C ASN A 54 1.81 2.32 -4.94
N ASN A 55 2.20 1.41 -5.82
CA ASN A 55 2.37 1.70 -7.24
C ASN A 55 1.03 2.09 -7.90
N SER A 56 -0.05 1.38 -7.59
CA SER A 56 -1.38 1.75 -8.08
C SER A 56 -1.83 3.13 -7.59
N GLN A 57 -1.55 3.49 -6.34
CA GLN A 57 -1.85 4.81 -5.79
C GLN A 57 -1.02 5.92 -6.46
N LYS A 58 0.26 5.65 -6.77
CA LYS A 58 1.12 6.61 -7.52
C LYS A 58 0.57 6.89 -8.91
N ASP A 59 0.13 5.85 -9.62
CA ASP A 59 -0.48 6.00 -10.94
C ASP A 59 -1.77 6.82 -10.87
N GLU A 60 -2.59 6.58 -9.84
CA GLU A 60 -3.83 7.34 -9.64
C GLU A 60 -3.56 8.81 -9.31
N ILE A 61 -2.59 9.09 -8.43
CA ILE A 61 -2.15 10.46 -8.15
C ILE A 61 -1.69 11.17 -9.44
N LYS A 62 -0.98 10.45 -10.32
CA LYS A 62 -0.55 11.02 -11.60
C LYS A 62 -1.74 11.38 -12.48
N ARG A 63 -2.72 10.49 -12.63
CA ARG A 63 -3.95 10.76 -13.40
C ARG A 63 -4.73 11.95 -12.85
N LEU A 64 -4.91 12.00 -11.52
CA LEU A 64 -5.62 13.11 -10.87
C LEU A 64 -4.91 14.45 -11.08
N LYS A 65 -3.57 14.47 -11.06
CA LYS A 65 -2.80 15.68 -11.39
C LYS A 65 -3.04 16.13 -12.83
N GLU A 66 -3.04 15.21 -13.79
CA GLU A 66 -3.33 15.52 -15.20
C GLU A 66 -4.76 16.04 -15.39
N GLU A 67 -5.74 15.47 -14.67
CA GLU A 67 -7.13 15.94 -14.69
C GLU A 67 -7.28 17.34 -14.10
N ILE A 68 -6.62 17.62 -12.97
CA ILE A 68 -6.60 18.96 -12.36
C ILE A 68 -6.04 20.00 -13.33
N GLU A 69 -4.96 19.70 -14.06
CA GLU A 69 -4.40 20.64 -15.03
C GLU A 69 -5.36 20.89 -16.21
N LYS A 70 -6.07 19.88 -16.69
CA LYS A 70 -7.12 20.05 -17.71
C LYS A 70 -8.26 20.92 -17.21
N LEU A 71 -8.71 20.70 -15.98
CA LEU A 71 -9.77 21.50 -15.36
C LEU A 71 -9.36 22.96 -15.20
N LYS A 72 -8.13 23.23 -14.76
CA LYS A 72 -7.58 24.61 -14.68
C LYS A 72 -7.54 25.29 -16.05
N ALA A 73 -7.12 24.57 -17.09
CA ALA A 73 -7.11 25.12 -18.45
C ALA A 73 -8.53 25.48 -18.90
N SER A 74 -9.49 24.55 -18.71
CA SER A 74 -10.89 24.80 -19.05
C SER A 74 -11.50 25.95 -18.25
N GLU A 75 -11.13 26.11 -16.97
CA GLU A 75 -11.58 27.24 -16.14
C GLU A 75 -11.07 28.58 -16.70
N ASN A 76 -9.81 28.62 -17.16
CA ASN A 76 -9.23 29.82 -17.77
C ASN A 76 -9.92 30.17 -19.09
N ASP A 77 -10.15 29.18 -19.95
CA ASP A 77 -10.86 29.39 -21.22
C ASP A 77 -12.28 29.96 -20.98
N LEU A 78 -12.99 29.42 -20.00
CA LEU A 78 -14.32 29.92 -19.61
C LEU A 78 -14.27 31.34 -19.05
N LYS A 79 -13.24 31.68 -18.27
CA LYS A 79 -13.04 33.05 -17.78
C LYS A 79 -12.82 34.03 -18.93
N GLU A 80 -11.97 33.68 -19.89
CA GLU A 80 -11.71 34.50 -21.07
C GLU A 80 -12.97 34.68 -21.92
N GLN A 81 -13.72 33.60 -22.18
CA GLN A 81 -15.00 33.68 -22.89
C GLN A 81 -16.00 34.60 -22.19
N ASN A 82 -16.08 34.55 -20.85
CA ASN A 82 -16.96 35.41 -20.07
C ASN A 82 -16.54 36.88 -20.13
N GLU A 83 -15.24 37.18 -20.08
CA GLU A 83 -14.70 38.54 -20.24
C GLU A 83 -14.98 39.11 -21.64
N ASN A 84 -14.81 38.28 -22.67
CA ASN A 84 -15.16 38.63 -24.05
C ASN A 84 -16.66 38.92 -24.18
N GLN A 85 -17.52 38.07 -23.62
CA GLN A 85 -18.97 38.28 -23.65
C GLN A 85 -19.39 39.57 -22.93
N LYS A 86 -18.78 39.89 -21.78
CA LYS A 86 -19.02 41.17 -21.08
C LYS A 86 -18.64 42.37 -21.93
N SER A 87 -17.50 42.29 -22.63
CA SER A 87 -17.02 43.36 -23.51
C SER A 87 -17.96 43.58 -24.69
N ILE A 88 -18.44 42.50 -25.31
CA ILE A 88 -19.44 42.55 -26.39
C ILE A 88 -20.74 43.18 -25.87
N ASN A 89 -21.27 42.71 -24.75
CA ASN A 89 -22.51 43.23 -24.18
C ASN A 89 -22.42 44.73 -23.88
N LYS A 90 -21.26 45.21 -23.40
CA LYS A 90 -21.02 46.64 -23.17
C LYS A 90 -21.05 47.45 -24.47
N TYR A 91 -20.48 46.93 -25.55
CA TYR A 91 -20.48 47.60 -26.86
C TYR A 91 -21.87 47.63 -27.51
N VAL A 92 -22.68 46.59 -27.32
CA VAL A 92 -24.03 46.50 -27.91
C VAL A 92 -25.06 47.30 -27.12
N ALA A 93 -24.87 47.48 -25.81
CA ALA A 93 -25.80 48.19 -24.94
C ALA A 93 -25.54 49.70 -24.78
N GLY A 94 -24.40 50.21 -25.27
CA GLY A 94 -24.02 51.62 -25.26
C GLY A 94 -24.21 52.26 -26.63
#